data_AF-A0AAD7X6D5-F1
#
_entry.id   AF-A0AAD7X6D5-F1
#
_cell.length_a   1.000
_cell.length_b   1.000
_cell.length_c   1.000
_cell.angle_alpha   90.00
_cell.angle_beta   90.00
_cell.angle_gamma   90.00
#
_symmetry.space_group_name_H-M   'P 1'
#
loop_
_entity.id
_entity.type
_entity.pdbx_description
1 polymer ?
#
loop_
_entity_poly.entity_id
_entity_poly.type
_entity_poly.pdbx_seq_one_letter_code
_entity_poly.pdbx_strand_id
1 'polypeptide(L)'
;MDSTTTASSITANVIEALNQSLAHFQTSLGCLNEERISQIRTDGESLIDSQINSVRTQMVASNQVKDAQIEDIDKLVKEIFEKELVAQLQSLSMSRDFVWEPRDNANKRVAAPAVTAGVLRDIDDLVKDEVAARLPEYMSEGHRTEMKLHEEELARLERELHNSESMRKNATLIPGDLDAEILTILNDEGIVPNQFPKTLDALFRISGTSLRLRLHVRRTMEYISYPHLRPARWRILEDDARGLLKEYGAPVKPSRDDNINAILDLVGASKIRMASPYGGPAILCSPTTAARAKGAAGSKI
;
A
#
# COMPACT_ATOMS: atom_id res chain seq x y z
N MET A 1 -56.56 -57.80 37.08
CA MET A 1 -55.67 -56.83 37.78
C MET A 1 -54.37 -57.60 37.98
N ASP A 2 -53.39 -57.53 37.09
CA ASP A 2 -52.33 -56.50 37.06
C ASP A 2 -51.49 -56.55 35.75
N SER A 3 -52.12 -56.70 34.59
CA SER A 3 -51.39 -56.84 33.31
C SER A 3 -51.02 -55.51 32.64
N THR A 4 -51.53 -54.38 33.10
CA THR A 4 -51.30 -53.06 32.48
C THR A 4 -50.06 -52.34 33.03
N THR A 5 -49.63 -52.65 34.25
CA THR A 5 -48.48 -51.98 34.89
C THR A 5 -47.13 -52.45 34.32
N THR A 6 -47.04 -53.71 33.87
CA THR A 6 -45.80 -54.27 33.31
C THR A 6 -45.46 -53.73 31.93
N ALA A 7 -46.46 -53.47 31.08
CA ALA A 7 -46.25 -52.91 29.74
C ALA A 7 -45.69 -51.47 29.77
N SER A 8 -46.10 -50.66 30.77
CA SER A 8 -45.59 -49.30 30.96
C SER A 8 -44.14 -49.28 31.45
N SER A 9 -43.72 -50.28 32.23
CA SER A 9 -42.33 -50.37 32.73
C SER A 9 -41.37 -50.81 31.62
N ILE A 10 -41.78 -51.74 30.76
CA ILE A 10 -40.96 -52.19 29.63
C ILE A 10 -40.70 -51.05 28.64
N THR A 11 -41.73 -50.25 28.33
CA THR A 11 -41.58 -49.11 27.42
C THR A 11 -40.70 -48.00 28.01
N ALA A 12 -40.79 -47.73 29.31
CA ALA A 12 -39.91 -46.78 29.99
C ALA A 12 -38.42 -47.19 29.93
N ASN A 13 -38.13 -48.47 30.19
CA ASN A 13 -36.75 -48.99 30.14
C ASN A 13 -36.15 -48.92 28.72
N VAL A 14 -36.96 -49.15 27.68
CA VAL A 14 -36.52 -49.03 26.28
C VAL A 14 -36.22 -47.58 25.92
N ILE A 15 -37.05 -46.63 26.35
CA ILE A 15 -36.82 -45.20 26.09
C ILE A 15 -35.54 -44.72 26.80
N GLU A 16 -35.31 -45.15 28.04
CA GLU A 16 -34.10 -44.80 28.77
C GLU A 16 -32.84 -45.37 28.09
N ALA A 17 -32.85 -46.64 27.69
CA ALA A 17 -31.74 -47.25 26.95
C ALA A 17 -31.47 -46.56 25.61
N LEU A 18 -32.52 -46.14 24.89
CA LEU A 18 -32.37 -45.38 23.65
C LEU A 18 -31.77 -43.98 23.88
N ASN A 19 -32.21 -43.28 24.92
CA ASN A 19 -31.65 -41.97 25.28
C ASN A 19 -30.18 -42.07 25.69
N GLN A 20 -29.80 -43.10 26.46
CA GLN A 20 -28.41 -43.36 26.81
C GLN A 20 -27.56 -43.67 25.57
N SER A 21 -28.08 -44.48 24.64
CA SER A 21 -27.40 -44.78 23.37
C SER A 21 -27.22 -43.53 22.49
N LEU A 22 -28.25 -42.67 22.39
CA LEU A 22 -28.16 -41.41 21.65
C LEU A 22 -27.17 -40.43 22.28
N ALA A 23 -27.12 -40.32 23.62
CA ALA A 23 -26.14 -39.50 24.32
C ALA A 23 -24.71 -40.00 24.08
N HIS A 24 -24.50 -41.32 24.13
CA HIS A 24 -23.20 -41.92 23.82
C HIS A 24 -22.80 -41.68 22.35
N PHE A 25 -23.75 -41.80 21.41
CA PHE A 25 -23.50 -41.54 20.00
C PHE A 25 -23.15 -40.07 19.75
N GLN A 26 -23.87 -39.12 20.37
CA GLN A 26 -23.56 -37.68 20.30
C GLN A 26 -22.15 -37.39 20.84
N THR A 27 -21.76 -38.02 21.94
CA THR A 27 -20.42 -37.87 22.52
C THR A 27 -19.35 -38.43 21.59
N SER A 28 -19.57 -39.63 21.04
CA SER A 28 -18.64 -40.26 20.10
C SER A 28 -18.45 -39.44 18.82
N LEU A 29 -19.53 -38.87 18.27
CA LEU A 29 -19.45 -37.93 17.15
C LEU A 29 -18.71 -36.64 17.51
N GLY A 30 -18.90 -36.13 18.73
CA GLY A 30 -18.15 -34.97 19.24
C GLY A 30 -16.64 -35.22 19.28
N CYS A 31 -16.22 -36.33 19.89
CA CYS A 31 -14.82 -36.72 19.97
C CYS A 31 -14.20 -36.93 18.59
N LEU A 32 -14.90 -37.62 17.67
CA LEU A 32 -14.41 -37.85 16.31
C LEU A 32 -14.24 -36.53 15.54
N ASN A 33 -15.16 -35.58 15.73
CA ASN A 33 -15.06 -34.28 15.07
C ASN A 33 -13.87 -33.47 15.62
N GLU A 34 -13.66 -33.48 16.94
CA GLU A 34 -12.55 -32.79 17.58
C GLU A 34 -11.18 -33.40 17.22
N GLU A 35 -11.09 -34.73 17.14
CA GLU A 35 -9.92 -35.45 16.64
C GLU A 35 -9.62 -35.07 15.18
N ARG A 36 -10.63 -35.09 14.31
CA ARG A 36 -10.46 -34.74 12.89
C ARG A 36 -10.05 -33.29 12.69
N ILE A 37 -10.61 -32.35 13.46
CA ILE A 37 -10.22 -30.94 13.41
C ILE A 37 -8.77 -30.77 13.89
N SER A 38 -8.37 -31.45 14.95
CA SER A 38 -7.01 -31.42 15.47
C SER A 38 -6.00 -32.00 14.49
N GLN A 39 -6.36 -33.09 13.81
CA GLN A 39 -5.53 -33.69 12.76
C GLN A 39 -5.37 -32.75 11.57
N ILE A 40 -6.47 -32.18 11.04
CA ILE A 40 -6.41 -31.22 9.92
C ILE A 40 -5.55 -30.01 10.28
N ARG A 41 -5.66 -29.51 11.52
CA ARG A 41 -4.84 -28.41 12.01
C ARG A 41 -3.35 -28.78 12.04
N THR A 42 -3.02 -29.95 12.58
CA THR A 42 -1.63 -30.41 12.70
C THR A 42 -1.01 -30.67 11.33
N ASP A 43 -1.75 -31.32 10.43
CA ASP A 43 -1.31 -31.58 9.05
C ASP A 43 -1.14 -30.27 8.27
N GLY A 44 -2.04 -29.30 8.49
CA GLY A 44 -1.97 -27.97 7.90
C GLY A 44 -0.74 -27.19 8.39
N GLU A 45 -0.49 -27.16 9.70
CA GLU A 45 0.68 -26.51 10.30
C GLU A 45 1.99 -27.14 9.78
N SER A 46 2.07 -28.47 9.73
CA SER A 46 3.23 -29.19 9.17
C SER A 46 3.48 -28.89 7.69
N LEU A 47 2.43 -28.79 6.87
CA LEU A 47 2.56 -28.44 5.45
C LEU A 47 3.07 -27.01 5.27
N ILE A 48 2.53 -26.07 6.06
CA ILE A 48 2.95 -24.66 6.05
C ILE A 48 4.42 -24.55 6.45
N ASP A 49 4.83 -25.22 7.52
CA ASP A 49 6.23 -25.21 7.99
C ASP A 49 7.19 -25.79 6.94
N SER A 50 6.79 -26.88 6.27
CA SER A 50 7.56 -27.47 5.18
C SER A 50 7.73 -26.49 4.00
N GLN A 51 6.66 -25.79 3.60
CA GLN A 51 6.72 -24.79 2.54
C GLN A 51 7.59 -23.59 2.93
N ILE A 52 7.47 -23.09 4.16
CA ILE A 52 8.29 -21.98 4.67
C ILE A 52 9.77 -22.36 4.64
N ASN A 53 10.12 -23.58 5.07
CA ASN A 53 11.50 -24.05 5.05
C ASN A 53 12.05 -24.23 3.63
N SER A 54 11.22 -24.70 2.70
CA SER A 54 11.58 -24.79 1.28
C SER A 54 11.87 -23.41 0.69
N VAL A 55 10.98 -22.44 0.89
CA VAL A 55 11.15 -21.05 0.42
C VAL A 55 12.40 -20.42 1.05
N ARG A 56 12.63 -20.64 2.35
CA ARG A 56 13.83 -20.13 3.03
C ARG A 56 15.11 -20.69 2.41
N THR A 57 15.13 -21.98 2.11
CA THR A 57 16.28 -22.64 1.48
C THR A 57 16.53 -22.09 0.07
N GLN A 58 15.47 -21.90 -0.71
CA GLN A 58 15.55 -21.30 -2.04
C GLN A 58 16.06 -19.85 -1.98
N MET A 59 15.63 -19.08 -0.98
CA MET A 59 16.08 -17.70 -0.77
C MET A 59 17.56 -17.63 -0.39
N VAL A 60 18.04 -18.53 0.47
CA VAL A 60 19.47 -18.62 0.81
C VAL A 60 20.30 -18.97 -0.42
N ALA A 61 19.89 -19.98 -1.21
CA ALA A 61 20.59 -20.36 -2.43
C ALA A 61 20.60 -19.21 -3.46
N SER A 62 19.48 -18.50 -3.61
CA SER A 62 19.41 -17.34 -4.51
C SER A 62 20.30 -16.19 -4.05
N ASN A 63 20.37 -15.92 -2.75
CA ASN A 63 21.24 -14.87 -2.21
C ASN A 63 22.72 -15.22 -2.42
N GLN A 64 23.11 -16.48 -2.22
CA GLN A 64 24.49 -16.92 -2.51
C GLN A 64 24.87 -16.71 -3.98
N VAL A 65 23.95 -16.96 -4.91
CA VAL A 65 24.19 -16.69 -6.34
C VAL A 65 24.34 -15.18 -6.60
N LYS A 66 23.51 -14.34 -5.97
CA LYS A 66 23.61 -12.88 -6.11
C LYS A 66 24.91 -12.34 -5.52
N ASP A 67 25.32 -12.84 -4.36
CA ASP A 67 26.57 -12.43 -3.72
C ASP A 67 27.78 -12.76 -4.60
N ALA A 68 27.80 -13.96 -5.21
CA ALA A 68 28.83 -14.34 -6.17
C ALA A 68 28.81 -13.44 -7.43
N GLN A 69 27.64 -13.07 -7.94
CA GLN A 69 27.52 -12.14 -9.07
C GLN A 69 28.01 -10.73 -8.73
N ILE A 70 27.74 -10.25 -7.50
CA ILE A 70 28.25 -8.96 -7.02
C ILE A 70 29.77 -8.98 -6.96
N GLU A 71 30.36 -10.06 -6.44
CA GLU A 71 31.81 -10.23 -6.40
C GLU A 71 32.44 -10.21 -7.81
N ASP A 72 31.81 -10.88 -8.78
CA ASP A 72 32.25 -10.86 -10.18
C ASP A 72 32.18 -9.45 -10.79
N ILE A 73 31.10 -8.69 -10.51
CA ILE A 73 30.95 -7.31 -10.97
C ILE A 73 32.03 -6.42 -10.35
N ASP A 74 32.27 -6.50 -9.04
CA ASP A 74 33.30 -5.71 -8.35
C ASP A 74 34.68 -5.96 -8.94
N LYS A 75 34.99 -7.22 -9.26
CA LYS A 75 36.25 -7.57 -9.92
C LYS A 75 36.35 -6.96 -11.32
N LEU A 76 35.28 -7.00 -12.09
CA LEU A 76 35.23 -6.46 -13.45
C LEU A 76 35.36 -4.93 -13.45
N VAL A 77 34.67 -4.25 -12.52
CA VAL A 77 34.77 -2.81 -12.29
C VAL A 77 36.20 -2.43 -11.94
N LYS A 78 36.84 -3.16 -11.01
CA LYS A 78 38.24 -2.92 -10.63
C LYS A 78 39.20 -3.08 -11.82
N GLU A 79 39.03 -4.13 -12.63
CA GLU A 79 39.87 -4.36 -13.81
C GLU A 79 39.70 -3.26 -14.87
N ILE A 80 38.47 -2.80 -15.11
CA ILE A 80 38.20 -1.68 -16.03
C ILE A 80 38.85 -0.41 -15.50
N PHE A 81 38.66 -0.08 -14.21
CA PHE A 81 39.26 1.12 -13.62
C PHE A 81 40.79 1.08 -13.69
N GLU A 82 41.44 -0.05 -13.37
CA GLU A 82 42.89 -0.17 -13.47
C GLU A 82 43.38 0.03 -14.91
N LYS A 83 42.71 -0.57 -15.91
CA LYS A 83 43.08 -0.40 -17.32
C LYS A 83 42.86 1.03 -17.82
N GLU A 84 41.73 1.63 -17.50
CA GLU A 84 41.37 2.99 -17.94
C GLU A 84 42.30 4.04 -17.29
N LEU A 85 42.60 3.89 -16.00
CA LEU A 85 43.46 4.81 -15.25
C LEU A 85 44.91 4.72 -15.72
N VAL A 86 45.42 3.52 -16.01
CA VAL A 86 46.74 3.34 -16.64
C VAL A 86 46.78 3.93 -18.05
N ALA A 87 45.75 3.72 -18.87
CA ALA A 87 45.67 4.29 -20.21
C ALA A 87 45.65 5.82 -20.17
N GLN A 88 44.88 6.42 -19.27
CA GLN A 88 44.83 7.87 -19.07
C GLN A 88 46.18 8.43 -18.59
N LEU A 89 46.84 7.78 -17.61
CA LEU A 89 48.18 8.18 -17.15
C LEU A 89 49.24 8.06 -18.26
N GLN A 90 49.19 7.00 -19.06
CA GLN A 90 50.08 6.86 -20.21
C GLN A 90 49.84 7.96 -21.24
N SER A 91 48.58 8.26 -21.57
CA SER A 91 48.23 9.35 -22.49
C SER A 91 48.72 10.71 -22.00
N LEU A 92 48.59 11.00 -20.70
CA LEU A 92 49.09 12.22 -20.07
C LEU A 92 50.61 12.30 -20.07
N SER A 93 51.29 11.17 -19.82
CA SER A 93 52.75 11.10 -19.84
C SER A 93 53.34 11.28 -21.24
N MET A 94 52.64 10.80 -22.27
CA MET A 94 53.06 10.95 -23.67
C MET A 94 52.77 12.36 -24.22
N SER A 95 51.79 13.07 -23.64
CA SER A 95 51.41 14.43 -24.07
C SER A 95 52.25 15.54 -23.41
N ARG A 96 53.16 15.20 -22.49
CA ARG A 96 53.94 16.18 -21.73
C ARG A 96 55.45 15.92 -21.79
N ASP A 97 56.14 16.72 -22.60
CA ASP A 97 57.52 17.18 -22.35
C ASP A 97 57.57 18.12 -21.11
N PHE A 98 56.91 17.73 -20.02
CA PHE A 98 56.79 18.56 -18.82
C PHE A 98 57.85 18.15 -17.80
N VAL A 99 58.93 18.93 -17.77
CA VAL A 99 59.96 18.88 -16.73
C VAL A 99 59.30 19.07 -15.37
N TRP A 100 59.27 18.00 -14.56
CA TRP A 100 58.81 18.06 -13.18
C TRP A 100 59.94 18.65 -12.32
N GLU A 101 59.85 19.95 -12.01
CA GLU A 101 60.65 20.54 -10.93
C GLU A 101 59.99 20.24 -9.58
N PRO A 102 60.68 19.57 -8.64
CA PRO A 102 60.18 19.35 -7.29
C PRO A 102 60.03 20.70 -6.59
N ARG A 103 58.79 21.17 -6.44
CA ARG A 103 58.52 22.40 -5.69
C ARG A 103 58.27 22.03 -4.22
N ASP A 104 59.32 22.14 -3.42
CA ASP A 104 59.23 22.13 -1.97
C ASP A 104 58.28 23.24 -1.50
N ASN A 105 57.05 22.89 -1.13
CA ASN A 105 56.12 23.84 -0.53
C ASN A 105 55.53 23.28 0.77
N ALA A 106 56.21 23.66 1.86
CA ALA A 106 55.79 23.60 3.25
C ALA A 106 54.49 24.40 3.58
N ASN A 107 53.63 24.69 2.59
CA ASN A 107 52.35 25.36 2.79
C ASN A 107 51.22 24.37 3.08
N LYS A 108 51.40 23.55 4.12
CA LYS A 108 50.33 22.75 4.72
C LYS A 108 49.67 23.54 5.85
N ARG A 109 49.12 24.72 5.53
CA ARG A 109 48.31 25.49 6.48
C ARG A 109 47.13 26.14 5.75
N VAL A 110 45.93 25.66 6.11
CA VAL A 110 44.61 26.27 5.89
C VAL A 110 44.00 26.13 4.48
N ALA A 111 43.79 24.91 4.00
CA ALA A 111 42.67 24.67 3.08
C ALA A 111 41.39 24.58 3.93
N ALA A 112 40.61 25.66 3.93
CA ALA A 112 39.36 25.76 4.68
C ALA A 112 38.33 24.74 4.17
N PRO A 113 37.62 24.01 5.05
CA PRO A 113 36.67 22.94 4.68
C PRO A 113 35.48 23.42 3.82
N ALA A 114 35.23 24.73 3.76
CA ALA A 114 34.17 25.31 2.92
C ALA A 114 34.53 25.37 1.42
N VAL A 115 35.81 25.58 1.08
CA VAL A 115 36.25 25.64 -0.33
C VAL A 115 36.24 24.23 -0.94
N THR A 116 36.57 23.20 -0.15
CA THR A 116 36.48 21.81 -0.58
C THR A 116 35.04 21.36 -0.84
N ALA A 117 34.08 21.83 -0.04
CA ALA A 117 32.66 21.45 -0.23
C ALA A 117 32.04 22.08 -1.48
N GLY A 118 32.42 23.32 -1.83
CA GLY A 118 31.98 23.97 -3.07
C GLY A 118 32.51 23.24 -4.31
N VAL A 119 33.83 23.00 -4.34
CA VAL A 119 34.48 22.30 -5.45
C VAL A 119 33.94 20.88 -5.63
N LEU A 120 33.60 20.17 -4.55
CA LEU A 120 33.00 18.84 -4.65
C LEU A 120 31.60 18.84 -5.26
N ARG A 121 30.77 19.86 -4.97
CA ARG A 121 29.46 19.99 -5.63
C ARG A 121 29.61 20.31 -7.11
N ASP A 122 30.52 21.22 -7.45
CA ASP A 122 30.77 21.59 -8.83
C ASP A 122 31.28 20.37 -9.64
N ILE A 123 32.11 19.51 -9.03
CA ILE A 123 32.54 18.24 -9.63
C ILE A 123 31.37 17.27 -9.79
N ASP A 124 30.54 17.08 -8.76
CA ASP A 124 29.37 16.19 -8.84
C ASP A 124 28.40 16.63 -9.95
N ASP A 125 28.16 17.93 -10.09
CA ASP A 125 27.28 18.46 -11.13
C ASP A 125 27.92 18.32 -12.52
N LEU A 126 29.23 18.58 -12.66
CA LEU A 126 29.96 18.34 -13.91
C LEU A 126 29.92 16.85 -14.33
N VAL A 127 30.10 15.94 -13.37
CA VAL A 127 30.04 14.49 -13.63
C VAL A 127 28.62 14.08 -14.03
N LYS A 128 27.58 14.60 -13.36
CA LYS A 128 26.19 14.32 -13.74
C LYS A 128 25.89 14.79 -15.16
N ASP A 129 26.35 15.99 -15.53
CA ASP A 129 26.15 16.55 -16.86
C ASP A 129 26.85 15.71 -17.93
N GLU A 130 28.12 15.34 -17.71
CA GLU A 130 28.88 14.51 -18.65
C GLU A 130 28.29 13.09 -18.77
N VAL A 131 27.88 12.50 -17.64
CA VAL A 131 27.19 11.20 -17.64
C VAL A 131 25.88 11.29 -18.40
N ALA A 132 25.07 12.32 -18.16
CA ALA A 132 23.80 12.51 -18.86
C ALA A 132 23.99 12.69 -20.38
N ALA A 133 25.07 13.36 -20.79
CA ALA A 133 25.42 13.55 -22.19
C ALA A 133 25.85 12.24 -22.88
N ARG A 134 26.62 11.39 -22.19
CA ARG A 134 27.12 10.12 -22.74
C ARG A 134 26.17 8.94 -22.57
N LEU A 135 25.26 8.98 -21.61
CA LEU A 135 24.32 7.90 -21.30
C LEU A 135 23.56 7.37 -22.53
N PRO A 136 23.10 8.21 -23.48
CA PRO A 136 22.41 7.73 -24.68
C PRO A 136 23.26 6.88 -25.62
N GLU A 137 24.59 7.06 -25.62
CA GLU A 137 25.51 6.31 -26.49
C GLU A 137 25.73 4.88 -25.98
N TYR A 138 25.77 4.71 -24.66
CA TYR A 138 26.04 3.43 -24.01
C TYR A 138 24.77 2.66 -23.62
N MET A 139 23.61 3.34 -23.57
CA MET A 139 22.35 2.75 -23.12
C MET A 139 21.20 3.03 -24.09
N SER A 140 20.62 1.95 -24.62
CA SER A 140 19.45 2.02 -25.49
C SER A 140 18.29 2.76 -24.79
N GLU A 141 17.42 3.39 -25.57
CA GLU A 141 16.22 4.06 -25.05
C GLU A 141 15.27 3.10 -24.33
N GLY A 142 15.22 1.84 -24.79
CA GLY A 142 14.45 0.77 -24.14
C GLY A 142 14.92 0.51 -22.71
N HIS A 143 16.23 0.30 -22.49
CA HIS A 143 16.77 0.06 -21.15
C HIS A 143 16.58 1.27 -20.22
N ARG A 144 16.72 2.50 -20.72
CA ARG A 144 16.47 3.71 -19.93
C ARG A 144 15.02 3.83 -19.49
N THR A 145 14.09 3.46 -20.36
CA THR A 145 12.65 3.43 -20.04
C THR A 145 12.34 2.36 -19.01
N GLU A 146 12.92 1.17 -19.17
CA GLU A 146 12.77 0.07 -18.23
C GLU A 146 13.33 0.41 -16.84
N MET A 147 14.51 1.04 -16.77
CA MET A 147 15.08 1.51 -15.50
C MET A 147 14.17 2.50 -14.78
N LYS A 148 13.57 3.46 -15.51
CA LYS A 148 12.60 4.40 -14.93
C LYS A 148 11.36 3.68 -14.39
N LEU A 149 10.85 2.68 -15.12
CA LEU A 149 9.71 1.89 -14.65
C LEU A 149 10.04 1.11 -13.37
N HIS A 150 11.22 0.48 -13.32
CA HIS A 150 11.66 -0.23 -12.11
C HIS A 150 11.89 0.73 -10.94
N GLU A 151 12.42 1.92 -11.19
CA GLU A 151 12.59 2.97 -10.17
C GLU A 151 11.24 3.42 -9.61
N GLU A 152 10.24 3.64 -10.47
CA GLU A 152 8.86 3.96 -10.07
C GLU A 152 8.21 2.81 -9.28
N GLU A 153 8.43 1.56 -9.71
CA GLU A 153 7.93 0.37 -9.02
C GLU A 153 8.58 0.19 -7.65
N LEU A 154 9.89 0.38 -7.54
CA LEU A 154 10.60 0.36 -6.25
C LEU A 154 10.07 1.45 -5.32
N ALA A 155 9.92 2.68 -5.82
CA ALA A 155 9.36 3.78 -5.02
C ALA A 155 7.93 3.48 -4.53
N ARG A 156 7.12 2.78 -5.33
CA ARG A 156 5.80 2.28 -4.92
C ARG A 156 5.92 1.21 -3.83
N LEU A 157 6.76 0.20 -4.02
CA LEU A 157 6.94 -0.93 -3.10
C LEU A 157 7.51 -0.49 -1.75
N GLU A 158 8.50 0.41 -1.74
CA GLU A 158 9.05 0.98 -0.51
C GLU A 158 7.97 1.71 0.30
N ARG A 159 7.08 2.43 -0.40
CA ARG A 159 5.96 3.12 0.23
C ARG A 159 4.92 2.16 0.80
N GLU A 160 4.57 1.12 0.05
CA GLU A 160 3.67 0.06 0.52
C GLU A 160 4.24 -0.67 1.74
N LEU A 161 5.54 -0.98 1.71
CA LEU A 161 6.25 -1.59 2.82
C LEU A 161 6.23 -0.66 4.05
N HIS A 162 6.59 0.61 3.88
CA HIS A 162 6.54 1.61 4.95
C HIS A 162 5.13 1.70 5.57
N ASN A 163 4.10 1.75 4.73
CA ASN A 163 2.71 1.79 5.18
C ASN A 163 2.31 0.51 5.92
N SER A 164 2.69 -0.66 5.42
CA SER A 164 2.44 -1.96 6.05
C SER A 164 3.10 -2.06 7.43
N GLU A 165 4.37 -1.67 7.53
CA GLU A 165 5.10 -1.67 8.79
C GLU A 165 4.53 -0.66 9.79
N SER A 166 4.17 0.54 9.31
CA SER A 166 3.54 1.57 10.12
C SER A 166 2.17 1.11 10.63
N MET A 167 1.35 0.49 9.78
CA MET A 167 0.08 -0.11 10.19
C MET A 167 0.28 -1.21 11.24
N ARG A 168 1.25 -2.11 11.04
CA ARG A 168 1.55 -3.18 12.00
C ARG A 168 1.95 -2.64 13.35
N LYS A 169 2.82 -1.63 13.39
CA LYS A 169 3.25 -0.98 14.64
C LYS A 169 2.10 -0.20 15.29
N ASN A 170 1.33 0.56 14.50
CA ASN A 170 0.16 1.29 14.99
C ASN A 170 -0.91 0.34 15.58
N ALA A 171 -1.04 -0.88 15.06
CA ALA A 171 -1.95 -1.89 15.60
C ALA A 171 -1.52 -2.44 16.98
N THR A 172 -0.23 -2.32 17.34
CA THR A 172 0.29 -2.73 18.65
C THR A 172 0.17 -1.65 19.73
N LEU A 173 -0.29 -0.44 19.36
CA LEU A 173 -0.44 0.66 20.31
C LEU A 173 -1.53 0.34 21.34
N ILE A 174 -1.21 0.55 22.62
CA ILE A 174 -2.12 0.27 23.73
C ILE A 174 -3.00 1.51 23.97
N PRO A 175 -4.34 1.38 24.04
CA PRO A 175 -5.25 2.53 24.22
C PRO A 175 -5.04 3.36 25.50
N GLY A 176 -4.23 2.89 26.44
CA GLY A 176 -3.91 3.59 27.69
C GLY A 176 -2.70 4.53 27.60
N ASP A 177 -1.87 4.39 26.55
CA ASP A 177 -0.67 5.21 26.36
C ASP A 177 -0.95 6.33 25.34
N LEU A 178 -1.52 7.42 25.83
CA LEU A 178 -1.95 8.54 24.97
C LEU A 178 -0.79 9.29 24.31
N ASP A 179 0.40 9.21 24.90
CA ASP A 179 1.62 9.84 24.40
C ASP A 179 2.34 8.97 23.35
N ALA A 180 1.85 7.75 23.10
CA ALA A 180 2.45 6.85 22.13
C ALA A 180 2.42 7.45 20.72
N GLU A 181 3.57 7.38 20.05
CA GLU A 181 3.75 7.91 18.70
C GLU A 181 3.03 7.03 17.67
N ILE A 182 2.23 7.68 16.82
CA ILE A 182 1.59 7.04 15.67
C ILE A 182 2.52 7.21 14.49
N LEU A 183 2.93 6.10 13.89
CA LEU A 183 3.72 6.14 12.67
C LEU A 183 2.87 6.63 11.49
N THR A 184 3.48 7.51 10.70
CA THR A 184 2.88 8.12 9.52
C THR A 184 2.54 7.11 8.45
N ILE A 185 1.40 7.32 7.80
CA ILE A 185 0.99 6.58 6.63
C ILE A 185 1.06 7.54 5.44
N LEU A 186 1.82 7.15 4.42
CA LEU A 186 2.01 7.92 3.19
C LEU A 186 0.84 7.68 2.23
N ASN A 187 0.45 8.71 1.48
CA ASN A 187 -0.54 8.58 0.39
C ASN A 187 0.08 7.93 -0.86
N ASP A 188 -0.70 7.75 -1.94
CA ASP A 188 -0.20 7.16 -3.20
C ASP A 188 0.91 7.99 -3.88
N GLU A 189 1.10 9.25 -3.46
CA GLU A 189 2.12 10.17 -3.95
C GLU A 189 3.38 10.17 -3.05
N GLY A 190 3.39 9.41 -1.94
CA GLY A 190 4.49 9.42 -0.97
C GLY A 190 4.51 10.61 -0.02
N ILE A 191 3.43 11.40 0.01
CA ILE A 191 3.29 12.60 0.82
C ILE A 191 2.58 12.27 2.13
N VAL A 192 3.11 12.77 3.23
CA VAL A 192 2.45 12.73 4.54
C VAL A 192 1.31 13.77 4.55
N PRO A 193 0.06 13.39 4.90
CA PRO A 193 -1.01 14.36 5.03
C PRO A 193 -0.66 15.45 6.04
N ASN A 194 -0.83 16.74 5.69
CA ASN A 194 -0.44 17.89 6.52
C ASN A 194 -1.04 17.91 7.94
N GLN A 195 -2.11 17.13 8.18
CA GLN A 195 -2.79 17.04 9.48
C GLN A 195 -2.72 15.62 10.07
N PHE A 196 -1.69 14.84 9.73
CA PHE A 196 -1.52 13.52 10.32
C PHE A 196 -1.15 13.64 11.81
N PRO A 197 -1.94 13.06 12.73
CA PRO A 197 -1.64 13.12 14.16
C PRO A 197 -0.38 12.31 14.47
N LYS A 198 0.53 12.92 15.23
CA LYS A 198 1.78 12.28 15.67
C LYS A 198 1.58 11.39 16.91
N THR A 199 0.55 11.62 17.70
CA THR A 199 0.28 10.88 18.95
C THR A 199 -1.17 10.43 19.04
N LEU A 200 -1.43 9.41 19.86
CA LEU A 200 -2.80 8.94 20.15
C LEU A 200 -3.67 10.05 20.75
N ASP A 201 -3.13 10.87 21.66
CA ASP A 201 -3.84 12.05 22.19
C ASP A 201 -4.25 13.01 21.07
N ALA A 202 -3.31 13.35 20.16
CA ALA A 202 -3.61 14.21 19.02
C ALA A 202 -4.67 13.59 18.10
N LEU A 203 -4.61 12.28 17.85
CA LEU A 203 -5.62 11.56 17.07
C LEU A 203 -7.00 11.67 17.73
N PHE A 204 -7.13 11.40 19.03
CA PHE A 204 -8.40 11.48 19.74
C PHE A 204 -8.91 12.93 19.86
N ARG A 205 -8.02 13.93 19.91
CA ARG A 205 -8.37 15.36 19.88
C ARG A 205 -8.84 15.87 18.54
N ILE A 206 -8.41 15.24 17.42
CA ILE A 206 -8.87 15.57 16.06
C ILE A 206 -10.34 15.18 15.81
N SER A 207 -11.07 14.78 16.88
CA SER A 207 -12.52 14.72 17.05
C SER A 207 -13.13 13.32 16.97
N GLY A 208 -13.96 13.01 17.96
CA GLY A 208 -14.81 11.82 17.98
C GLY A 208 -15.86 11.78 16.85
N THR A 209 -16.09 12.90 16.16
CA THR A 209 -17.00 13.05 15.03
C THR A 209 -16.29 12.78 13.68
N SER A 210 -15.18 13.45 13.37
CA SER A 210 -14.49 13.22 12.08
C SER A 210 -13.81 11.86 11.96
N LEU A 211 -13.33 11.25 13.06
CA LEU A 211 -12.74 9.90 13.00
C LEU A 211 -13.79 8.81 12.82
N ARG A 212 -14.94 8.90 13.51
CA ARG A 212 -16.06 7.98 13.27
C ARG A 212 -16.55 8.08 11.85
N LEU A 213 -16.74 9.30 11.34
CA LEU A 213 -17.19 9.52 9.97
C LEU A 213 -16.15 9.01 8.95
N ARG A 214 -14.85 9.25 9.17
CA ARG A 214 -13.78 8.75 8.27
C ARG A 214 -13.56 7.24 8.35
N LEU A 215 -13.61 6.63 9.52
CA LEU A 215 -13.54 5.17 9.68
C LEU A 215 -14.77 4.51 9.05
N HIS A 216 -15.96 5.09 9.24
CA HIS A 216 -17.18 4.61 8.61
C HIS A 216 -17.10 4.75 7.09
N VAL A 217 -16.65 5.90 6.55
CA VAL A 217 -16.44 6.10 5.10
C VAL A 217 -15.42 5.11 4.53
N ARG A 218 -14.28 4.88 5.19
CA ARG A 218 -13.28 3.90 4.75
C ARG A 218 -13.85 2.47 4.73
N ARG A 219 -14.60 2.10 5.78
CA ARG A 219 -15.32 0.82 5.84
C ARG A 219 -16.35 0.70 4.71
N THR A 220 -17.09 1.76 4.41
CA THR A 220 -18.04 1.79 3.28
C THR A 220 -17.36 1.72 1.91
N MET A 221 -16.18 2.30 1.73
CA MET A 221 -15.43 2.21 0.48
C MET A 221 -14.85 0.82 0.22
N GLU A 222 -14.37 0.13 1.26
CA GLU A 222 -14.02 -1.30 1.14
C GLU A 222 -15.24 -2.13 0.70
N TYR A 223 -16.45 -1.79 1.13
CA TYR A 223 -17.67 -2.50 0.71
C TYR A 223 -18.12 -2.20 -0.74
N ILE A 224 -17.79 -1.03 -1.28
CA ILE A 224 -18.13 -0.66 -2.66
C ILE A 224 -17.26 -1.42 -3.68
N SER A 225 -16.02 -1.75 -3.31
CA SER A 225 -15.10 -2.53 -4.18
C SER A 225 -15.47 -4.00 -4.37
N TYR A 226 -16.43 -4.56 -3.61
CA TYR A 226 -16.87 -5.96 -3.73
C TYR A 226 -18.30 -6.10 -4.26
N PRO A 227 -18.49 -6.16 -5.59
CA PRO A 227 -19.80 -6.05 -6.23
C PRO A 227 -20.74 -7.26 -6.03
N HIS A 228 -20.30 -8.35 -5.40
CA HIS A 228 -21.09 -9.58 -5.23
C HIS A 228 -21.85 -9.68 -3.88
N LEU A 229 -21.65 -8.75 -2.95
CA LEU A 229 -22.26 -8.78 -1.59
C LEU A 229 -23.51 -7.88 -1.43
N ARG A 230 -24.25 -7.60 -2.52
CA ARG A 230 -25.14 -6.41 -2.63
C ARG A 230 -26.48 -6.39 -1.86
N PRO A 231 -27.34 -7.41 -1.78
CA PRO A 231 -28.74 -7.11 -1.42
C PRO A 231 -29.02 -6.85 0.06
N ALA A 232 -28.38 -7.60 0.97
CA ALA A 232 -28.70 -7.55 2.40
C ALA A 232 -27.88 -6.50 3.17
N ARG A 233 -26.60 -6.31 2.80
CA ARG A 233 -25.68 -5.40 3.50
C ARG A 233 -25.85 -3.93 3.10
N TRP A 234 -26.52 -3.65 1.99
CA TRP A 234 -26.70 -2.28 1.47
C TRP A 234 -27.84 -1.51 2.17
N ARG A 235 -28.77 -2.18 2.86
CA ARG A 235 -29.77 -1.50 3.70
C ARG A 235 -29.16 -0.92 4.98
N ILE A 236 -28.19 -1.63 5.56
CA ILE A 236 -27.46 -1.20 6.77
C ILE A 236 -26.74 0.13 6.49
N LEU A 237 -26.15 0.28 5.29
CA LEU A 237 -25.50 1.53 4.87
C LEU A 237 -26.48 2.72 4.73
N GLU A 238 -27.74 2.48 4.35
CA GLU A 238 -28.71 3.56 4.13
C GLU A 238 -29.25 4.12 5.45
N ASP A 239 -29.57 3.24 6.40
CA ASP A 239 -30.02 3.65 7.73
C ASP A 239 -28.89 4.35 8.49
N ASP A 240 -27.65 3.86 8.36
CA ASP A 240 -26.46 4.49 8.94
C ASP A 240 -26.18 5.86 8.31
N ALA A 241 -26.28 6.00 6.98
CA ALA A 241 -26.05 7.28 6.30
C ALA A 241 -27.08 8.35 6.72
N ARG A 242 -28.37 7.99 6.82
CA ARG A 242 -29.41 8.91 7.29
C ARG A 242 -29.21 9.28 8.76
N GLY A 243 -28.80 8.33 9.60
CA GLY A 243 -28.45 8.55 11.00
C GLY A 243 -27.32 9.55 11.15
N LEU A 244 -26.24 9.36 10.39
CA LEU A 244 -25.10 10.28 10.36
C LEU A 244 -25.53 11.68 9.92
N LEU A 245 -26.24 11.84 8.79
CA LEU A 245 -26.68 13.16 8.33
C LEU A 245 -27.50 13.91 9.39
N LYS A 246 -28.38 13.22 10.12
CA LYS A 246 -29.13 13.81 11.25
C LYS A 246 -28.21 14.22 12.39
N GLU A 247 -27.26 13.38 12.77
CA GLU A 247 -26.27 13.66 13.83
C GLU A 247 -25.43 14.90 13.49
N TYR A 248 -25.09 15.08 12.21
CA TYR A 248 -24.31 16.21 11.71
C TYR A 248 -25.15 17.45 11.35
N GLY A 249 -26.46 17.44 11.61
CA GLY A 249 -27.36 18.56 11.28
C GLY A 249 -27.49 18.84 9.78
N ALA A 250 -27.11 17.88 8.94
CA ALA A 250 -27.22 17.97 7.49
C ALA A 250 -28.61 17.49 7.02
N PRO A 251 -29.17 18.11 5.97
CA PRO A 251 -30.48 17.73 5.48
C PRO A 251 -30.46 16.31 4.90
N VAL A 252 -31.26 15.42 5.48
CA VAL A 252 -31.51 14.08 4.91
C VAL A 252 -32.36 14.24 3.66
N LYS A 253 -31.79 13.86 2.52
CA LYS A 253 -32.44 13.84 1.22
C LYS A 253 -33.25 12.55 1.03
N PRO A 254 -34.25 12.55 0.14
CA PRO A 254 -35.06 11.37 -0.14
C PRO A 254 -34.27 10.27 -0.88
N SER A 255 -33.30 10.67 -1.69
CA SER A 255 -32.42 9.76 -2.44
C SER A 255 -31.26 9.30 -1.58
N ARG A 256 -31.05 7.98 -1.54
CA ARG A 256 -29.91 7.35 -0.87
C ARG A 256 -28.58 7.85 -1.43
N ASP A 257 -28.43 7.89 -2.74
CA ASP A 257 -27.17 8.25 -3.37
C ASP A 257 -26.87 9.74 -3.13
N ASP A 258 -27.89 10.59 -2.99
CA ASP A 258 -27.71 11.99 -2.61
C ASP A 258 -27.33 12.15 -1.13
N ASN A 259 -27.82 11.27 -0.25
CA ASN A 259 -27.37 11.20 1.15
C ASN A 259 -25.91 10.76 1.26
N ILE A 260 -25.53 9.74 0.50
CA ILE A 260 -24.13 9.27 0.44
C ILE A 260 -23.23 10.37 -0.12
N ASN A 261 -23.62 11.00 -1.23
CA ASN A 261 -22.86 12.12 -1.81
C ASN A 261 -22.78 13.33 -0.85
N ALA A 262 -23.85 13.61 -0.08
CA ALA A 262 -23.81 14.66 0.96
C ALA A 262 -22.84 14.33 2.10
N ILE A 263 -22.75 13.06 2.52
CA ILE A 263 -21.74 12.60 3.49
C ILE A 263 -20.33 12.74 2.90
N LEU A 264 -20.14 12.35 1.64
CA LEU A 264 -18.86 12.46 0.94
C LEU A 264 -18.41 13.91 0.79
N ASP A 265 -19.34 14.82 0.52
CA ASP A 265 -19.07 16.27 0.49
C ASP A 265 -18.70 16.78 1.91
N LEU A 266 -19.37 16.31 2.97
CA LEU A 266 -19.05 16.65 4.37
C LEU A 266 -17.65 16.19 4.80
N VAL A 267 -17.17 15.04 4.31
CA VAL A 267 -15.81 14.54 4.61
C VAL A 267 -14.72 15.05 3.65
N GLY A 268 -15.08 15.89 2.67
CA GLY A 268 -14.15 16.40 1.66
C GLY A 268 -13.73 15.36 0.61
N ALA A 269 -14.49 14.27 0.45
CA ALA A 269 -14.26 13.19 -0.53
C ALA A 269 -15.11 13.36 -1.81
N SER A 270 -15.38 14.60 -2.21
CA SER A 270 -16.27 14.95 -3.33
C SER A 270 -15.83 14.44 -4.71
N LYS A 271 -14.57 13.95 -4.83
CA LYS A 271 -14.06 13.32 -6.06
C LYS A 271 -14.69 11.94 -6.34
N ILE A 272 -15.29 11.30 -5.34
CA ILE A 272 -15.86 9.94 -5.44
C ILE A 272 -17.38 10.07 -5.50
N ARG A 273 -17.92 10.83 -6.46
CA ARG A 273 -19.38 10.94 -6.59
C ARG A 273 -19.95 9.65 -7.14
N MET A 274 -20.93 9.10 -6.45
CA MET A 274 -21.74 8.02 -7.01
C MET A 274 -22.62 8.63 -8.10
N ALA A 275 -22.43 8.18 -9.34
CA ALA A 275 -23.34 8.49 -10.43
C ALA A 275 -24.68 7.86 -10.09
N SER A 276 -25.75 8.66 -10.02
CA SER A 276 -27.11 8.16 -9.84
C SER A 276 -27.40 7.16 -10.96
N PRO A 277 -27.66 5.87 -10.66
CA PRO A 277 -27.96 4.87 -11.68
C PRO A 277 -29.28 5.13 -12.40
N TYR A 278 -30.08 6.09 -11.91
CA TYR A 278 -31.34 6.54 -12.51
C TYR A 278 -31.23 7.87 -13.25
N GLY A 279 -30.02 8.45 -13.35
CA GLY A 279 -29.75 9.58 -14.22
C GLY A 279 -29.48 9.09 -15.64
N GLY A 280 -30.49 9.15 -16.52
CA GLY A 280 -30.24 9.15 -17.96
C GLY A 280 -29.20 10.24 -18.32
N PRO A 281 -28.47 10.10 -19.44
CA PRO A 281 -27.35 10.98 -19.77
C PRO A 281 -27.79 12.44 -19.77
N ALA A 282 -27.36 13.19 -18.76
CA ALA A 282 -27.40 14.64 -18.81
C ALA A 282 -26.33 15.06 -19.82
N ILE A 283 -26.78 15.43 -21.03
CA ILE A 283 -25.96 16.13 -22.01
C ILE A 283 -25.47 17.42 -21.33
N LEU A 284 -24.22 17.41 -20.90
CA LEU A 284 -23.50 18.62 -20.52
C LEU A 284 -23.31 19.44 -21.81
N CYS A 285 -24.22 20.36 -22.09
CA CYS A 285 -23.92 21.46 -22.99
C CYS A 285 -22.83 22.32 -22.34
N SER A 286 -21.62 22.24 -22.88
CA SER A 286 -20.56 23.20 -22.60
C SER A 286 -20.96 24.59 -23.11
N PRO A 287 -20.66 25.67 -22.38
CA PRO A 287 -20.91 27.02 -22.85
C PRO A 287 -19.70 27.49 -23.66
N THR A 288 -19.57 27.11 -24.93
CA THR A 288 -18.52 27.69 -25.80
C THR A 288 -18.85 27.66 -27.29
N THR A 289 -19.92 28.32 -27.75
CA THR A 289 -19.90 29.02 -29.06
C THR A 289 -21.03 30.04 -29.16
N ALA A 290 -20.81 31.24 -28.62
CA ALA A 290 -21.57 32.43 -28.99
C ALA A 290 -20.65 33.35 -29.80
N ALA A 291 -20.49 33.06 -31.09
CA ALA A 291 -20.02 34.04 -32.05
C ALA A 291 -20.43 33.61 -33.46
N ARG A 292 -21.05 34.54 -34.19
CA ARG A 292 -21.21 34.58 -35.66
C ARG A 292 -22.50 34.01 -36.25
N ALA A 293 -23.59 34.79 -36.13
CA ALA A 293 -24.55 34.98 -37.22
C ALA A 293 -25.37 36.26 -36.99
N LYS A 294 -24.77 37.42 -37.28
CA LYS A 294 -25.52 38.64 -37.65
C LYS A 294 -25.27 38.89 -39.13
N GLY A 295 -26.35 39.03 -39.89
CA GLY A 295 -26.35 39.73 -41.18
C GLY A 295 -26.46 38.84 -42.41
N ALA A 296 -27.66 38.76 -42.99
CA ALA A 296 -27.89 39.16 -44.38
C ALA A 296 -29.40 39.14 -44.66
N ALA A 297 -29.99 40.34 -44.69
CA ALA A 297 -31.22 40.62 -45.40
C ALA A 297 -30.92 40.72 -46.91
N GLY A 298 -31.89 40.36 -47.75
CA GLY A 298 -31.88 40.56 -49.21
C GLY A 298 -32.79 39.54 -49.89
N SER A 299 -34.07 39.83 -50.11
CA SER A 299 -34.59 40.58 -51.27
C SER A 299 -34.50 39.80 -52.59
N LYS A 300 -35.64 39.34 -53.09
CA LYS A 300 -36.06 39.17 -54.51
C LYS A 300 -37.61 39.08 -54.45
N ILE A 301 -38.35 40.06 -54.97
CA ILE A 301 -38.87 40.15 -56.36
C ILE A 301 -39.45 38.81 -56.80
#